data_AF-A0A519BFY5-F1
#
_entry.id   AF-A0A519BFY5-F1
#
_cell.length_a   1.000
_cell.length_b   1.000
_cell.length_c   1.000
_cell.angle_alpha   90.00
_cell.angle_beta   90.00
_cell.angle_gamma   90.00
#
_symmetry.space_group_name_H-M   'P 1'
#
loop_
_entity.id
_entity.type
_entity.pdbx_description
1 polymer ?
#
loop_
_entity_poly.entity_id
_entity_poly.type
_entity_poly.pdbx_seq_one_letter_code
_entity_poly.pdbx_strand_id
1 'polypeptide(L)'
;MKLSKICREKLIDLKIDIAGRILVLNKYILLIILEERENIKNLADILNKKKLFIDIIAKIKIDYNNILKLNKAEMDKMTILRKIISDNINIEKNIVDKFSAKQENLAEKIKLLRKIGYAMKAYESNTNNV
;
A
#
# COMPACT_ATOMS: atom_id res chain seq x y z
N MET A 1 -24.50 26.19 18.21
CA MET A 1 -23.83 26.20 16.88
C MET A 1 -22.29 26.11 16.89
N LYS A 2 -21.57 26.32 18.01
CA LYS A 2 -20.08 26.20 18.06
C LYS A 2 -19.55 24.76 18.19
N LEU A 3 -20.28 23.88 18.89
CA LEU A 3 -19.86 22.50 19.16
C LEU A 3 -19.78 21.62 17.89
N SER A 4 -20.70 21.79 16.94
CA SER A 4 -20.70 21.04 15.67
C SER A 4 -19.51 21.41 14.78
N LYS A 5 -19.06 22.67 14.83
CA LYS A 5 -17.90 23.17 14.08
C LYS A 5 -16.58 22.61 14.64
N ILE A 6 -16.42 22.65 15.97
CA ILE A 6 -15.26 22.07 16.67
C ILE A 6 -15.19 20.55 16.43
N CYS A 7 -16.34 19.88 16.36
CA CYS A 7 -16.41 18.45 16.03
C CYS A 7 -15.94 18.17 14.60
N ARG A 8 -16.40 18.93 13.61
CA ARG A 8 -16.04 18.75 12.20
C ARG A 8 -14.55 18.99 11.92
N GLU A 9 -13.99 20.04 12.48
CA GLU A 9 -12.57 20.37 12.31
C GLU A 9 -11.67 19.27 12.87
N LYS A 10 -11.99 18.76 14.07
CA LYS A 10 -11.28 17.62 14.68
C LYS A 10 -11.38 16.34 13.85
N LEU A 11 -12.48 16.12 13.15
CA LEU A 11 -12.62 14.97 12.24
C LEU A 11 -11.74 15.12 10.99
N ILE A 12 -11.57 16.34 10.47
CA ILE A 12 -10.64 16.61 9.36
C ILE A 12 -9.20 16.38 9.82
N ASP A 13 -8.84 16.90 10.99
CA ASP A 13 -7.51 16.70 11.58
C ASP A 13 -7.20 15.21 11.77
N LEU A 14 -8.15 14.46 12.32
CA LEU A 14 -8.01 13.01 12.46
C LEU A 14 -7.81 12.30 11.12
N LYS A 15 -8.51 12.72 10.06
CA LYS A 15 -8.28 12.15 8.71
C LYS A 15 -6.88 12.47 8.18
N ILE A 16 -6.40 13.69 8.39
CA ILE A 16 -5.04 14.10 7.99
C ILE A 16 -4.01 13.25 8.71
N ASP A 17 -4.15 13.09 10.03
CA ASP A 17 -3.23 12.29 10.84
C ASP A 17 -3.17 10.83 10.38
N ILE A 18 -4.33 10.22 10.13
CA ILE A 18 -4.38 8.83 9.67
C ILE A 18 -3.81 8.72 8.26
N ALA A 19 -4.12 9.65 7.35
CA ALA A 19 -3.58 9.65 5.99
C ALA A 19 -2.05 9.81 5.99
N GLY A 20 -1.51 10.62 6.90
CA GLY A 20 -0.08 10.77 7.13
C GLY A 20 0.56 9.48 7.65
N ARG A 21 -0.09 8.77 8.58
CA ARG A 21 0.38 7.45 9.04
C ARG A 21 0.40 6.42 7.91
N ILE A 22 -0.61 6.39 7.05
CA ILE A 22 -0.63 5.52 5.86
C ILE A 22 0.54 5.87 4.92
N LEU A 23 0.84 7.16 4.73
CA LEU A 23 1.95 7.61 3.89
C LEU A 23 3.29 7.11 4.41
N VAL A 24 3.51 7.15 5.72
CA VAL A 24 4.73 6.61 6.35
C VAL A 24 4.83 5.10 6.11
N LEU A 25 3.73 4.35 6.30
CA LEU A 25 3.73 2.91 6.02
C LEU A 25 4.02 2.61 4.54
N ASN A 26 3.43 3.38 3.62
CA ASN A 26 3.68 3.25 2.19
C ASN A 26 5.16 3.50 1.83
N LYS A 27 5.77 4.56 2.37
CA LYS A 27 7.20 4.81 2.17
C LYS A 27 8.08 3.69 2.73
N TYR A 28 7.73 3.17 3.90
CA TYR A 28 8.46 2.08 4.52
C TYR A 28 8.36 0.77 3.72
N ILE A 29 7.16 0.41 3.25
CA ILE A 29 6.97 -0.74 2.35
C ILE A 29 7.82 -0.58 1.09
N LEU A 30 7.77 0.58 0.44
CA LEU A 30 8.55 0.84 -0.77
C LEU A 30 10.06 0.69 -0.50
N LEU A 31 10.55 1.23 0.62
CA LEU A 31 11.96 1.10 1.00
C LEU A 31 12.37 -0.36 1.18
N ILE A 32 11.57 -1.17 1.90
CA ILE A 32 11.85 -2.60 2.09
C ILE A 32 11.98 -3.31 0.73
N ILE A 33 11.09 -3.00 -0.21
CA ILE A 33 11.07 -3.62 -1.53
C ILE A 33 12.30 -3.24 -2.36
N LEU A 34 12.69 -1.96 -2.33
CA LEU A 34 13.85 -1.43 -3.05
C LEU A 34 15.17 -1.97 -2.49
N GLU A 35 15.26 -2.16 -1.18
CA GLU A 35 16.44 -2.70 -0.50
C GLU A 35 16.51 -4.23 -0.56
N GLU A 36 15.49 -4.90 -1.11
CA GLU A 36 15.37 -6.36 -1.15
C GLU A 36 15.48 -7.03 0.22
N ARG A 37 15.06 -6.32 1.28
CA ARG A 37 15.08 -6.79 2.68
C ARG A 37 13.72 -7.32 3.11
N GLU A 38 12.96 -7.90 2.18
CA GLU A 38 11.63 -8.41 2.49
C GLU A 38 11.66 -9.53 3.53
N ASN A 39 11.18 -9.23 4.74
CA ASN A 39 10.66 -10.27 5.63
C ASN A 39 9.15 -10.37 5.43
N ILE A 40 8.69 -11.47 4.83
CA ILE A 40 7.30 -11.70 4.43
C ILE A 40 6.32 -11.52 5.61
N LYS A 41 6.68 -12.00 6.81
CA LYS A 41 5.84 -11.88 8.01
C LYS A 41 5.70 -10.41 8.43
N ASN A 42 6.80 -9.69 8.47
CA ASN A 42 6.79 -8.26 8.83
C ASN A 42 5.98 -7.44 7.82
N LEU A 43 6.11 -7.74 6.52
CA LEU A 43 5.37 -7.05 5.47
C LEU A 43 3.86 -7.28 5.57
N ALA A 44 3.43 -8.52 5.87
CA ALA A 44 2.02 -8.83 6.09
C ALA A 44 1.43 -8.04 7.26
N ASP A 45 2.15 -7.95 8.39
CA ASP A 45 1.72 -7.19 9.56
C ASP A 45 1.57 -5.69 9.25
N ILE A 46 2.50 -5.13 8.47
CA ILE A 46 2.45 -3.73 8.03
C ILE A 46 1.25 -3.48 7.12
N LEU A 47 0.97 -4.38 6.18
CA LEU A 47 -0.20 -4.28 5.29
C LEU A 47 -1.51 -4.38 6.08
N ASN A 48 -1.59 -5.26 7.07
CA ASN A 48 -2.75 -5.36 7.96
C ASN A 48 -2.98 -4.06 8.75
N LYS A 49 -1.90 -3.47 9.30
CA LYS A 49 -1.97 -2.18 10.00
C LYS A 49 -2.41 -1.05 9.07
N LYS A 50 -1.91 -1.03 7.83
CA LYS A 50 -2.31 -0.09 6.80
C LYS A 50 -3.80 -0.23 6.47
N LYS A 51 -4.28 -1.46 6.28
CA LYS A 51 -5.71 -1.75 6.03
C LYS A 51 -6.60 -1.22 7.16
N LEU A 52 -6.22 -1.44 8.42
CA LEU A 52 -6.93 -0.88 9.57
C LEU A 52 -7.07 0.65 9.49
N PHE A 53 -5.99 1.36 9.13
CA PHE A 53 -6.06 2.82 8.98
C PHE A 53 -6.98 3.27 7.83
N ILE A 54 -6.97 2.56 6.71
CA ILE A 54 -7.88 2.82 5.58
C ILE A 54 -9.34 2.61 6.03
N ASP A 55 -9.62 1.53 6.74
CA ASP A 55 -10.96 1.21 7.25
C ASP A 55 -11.46 2.28 8.23
N ILE A 56 -10.57 2.81 9.08
CA ILE A 56 -10.90 3.92 9.99
C ILE A 56 -11.22 5.19 9.18
N ILE A 57 -10.39 5.57 8.20
CA ILE A 57 -10.64 6.75 7.34
C ILE A 57 -11.98 6.64 6.63
N ALA A 58 -12.32 5.46 6.09
CA ALA A 58 -13.55 5.22 5.36
C ALA A 58 -14.80 5.37 6.26
N LYS A 59 -14.70 5.02 7.54
CA LYS A 59 -15.78 5.18 8.52
C LYS A 59 -15.99 6.62 8.97
N ILE A 60 -14.97 7.48 8.87
CA ILE A 60 -15.10 8.90 9.23
C ILE A 60 -15.89 9.61 8.12
N LYS A 61 -17.21 9.71 8.31
CA LYS A 61 -18.09 10.50 7.44
C LYS A 61 -17.96 11.97 7.81
N ILE A 62 -17.52 12.77 6.85
CA ILE A 62 -17.62 14.22 6.91
C ILE A 62 -18.72 14.57 5.92
N ASP A 63 -19.76 15.26 6.37
CA ASP A 63 -20.84 15.70 5.48
C ASP A 63 -20.31 16.79 4.55
N TYR A 64 -19.88 16.37 3.36
CA TYR A 64 -19.30 17.23 2.33
C TYR A 64 -20.36 17.92 1.47
N ASN A 65 -21.66 17.71 1.70
CA ASN A 65 -22.74 18.30 0.90
C ASN A 65 -22.83 19.85 1.05
N ASN A 66 -21.89 20.46 1.76
CA ASN A 66 -21.69 21.89 1.77
C ASN A 66 -20.19 22.23 1.84
N ILE A 67 -19.41 21.88 0.80
CA ILE A 67 -18.06 22.42 0.61
C ILE A 67 -18.06 23.97 0.67
N LEU A 68 -19.16 24.61 0.23
CA LEU A 68 -19.41 26.06 0.35
C LEU A 68 -19.60 26.56 1.80
N LYS A 69 -19.78 25.66 2.80
CA LYS A 69 -19.84 25.99 4.24
C LYS A 69 -18.57 25.60 5.00
N LEU A 70 -17.49 25.26 4.29
CA LEU A 70 -16.17 25.13 4.90
C LEU A 70 -15.61 26.54 5.10
N ASN A 71 -15.07 26.78 6.28
CA ASN A 71 -14.29 28.00 6.50
C ASN A 71 -12.89 27.85 5.88
N LYS A 72 -12.15 28.96 5.79
CA LYS A 72 -10.79 28.98 5.20
C LYS A 72 -9.86 27.94 5.82
N ALA A 73 -9.81 27.79 7.14
CA ALA A 73 -8.95 26.82 7.81
C ALA A 73 -9.32 25.36 7.47
N GLU A 74 -10.62 25.05 7.36
CA GLU A 74 -11.08 23.73 6.93
C GLU A 74 -10.73 23.45 5.47
N MET A 75 -10.80 24.46 4.59
CA MET A 75 -10.37 24.34 3.19
C MET A 75 -8.86 24.09 3.06
N ASP A 76 -8.04 24.81 3.83
CA ASP A 76 -6.59 24.64 3.83
C ASP A 76 -6.21 23.22 4.28
N LYS A 77 -6.84 22.73 5.34
CA LYS A 77 -6.72 21.35 5.82
C LYS A 77 -7.14 20.31 4.79
N MET A 78 -8.25 20.54 4.08
CA MET A 78 -8.68 19.65 2.99
C MET A 78 -7.70 19.63 1.81
N THR A 79 -7.04 20.75 1.51
CA THR A 79 -5.97 20.81 0.50
C THR A 79 -4.78 19.95 0.91
N ILE A 80 -4.36 20.04 2.18
CA ILE A 80 -3.31 19.18 2.75
C ILE A 80 -3.71 17.70 2.65
N LEU A 81 -4.94 17.36 3.07
CA LEU A 81 -5.43 15.98 3.00
C LEU A 81 -5.42 15.44 1.57
N ARG A 82 -5.87 16.23 0.58
CA ARG A 82 -5.85 15.84 -0.84
C ARG A 82 -4.43 15.58 -1.33
N LYS A 83 -3.48 16.42 -0.96
CA LYS A 83 -2.05 16.22 -1.30
C LYS A 83 -1.54 14.90 -0.73
N ILE A 84 -1.77 14.64 0.56
CA ILE A 84 -1.35 13.39 1.22
C ILE A 84 -1.98 12.16 0.56
N ILE A 85 -3.27 12.23 0.18
CA ILE A 85 -3.95 11.14 -0.53
C ILE A 85 -3.33 10.91 -1.91
N SER A 86 -3.05 11.98 -2.67
CA SER A 86 -2.39 11.85 -3.98
C SER A 86 -1.00 11.23 -3.86
N ASP A 87 -0.21 11.64 -2.85
CA ASP A 87 1.10 11.06 -2.60
C ASP A 87 1.00 9.57 -2.22
N ASN A 88 0.00 9.19 -1.44
CA ASN A 88 -0.29 7.79 -1.12
C ASN A 88 -0.59 6.97 -2.37
N ILE A 89 -1.47 7.44 -3.26
CA ILE A 89 -1.83 6.74 -4.50
C ILE A 89 -0.60 6.55 -5.39
N ASN A 90 0.23 7.58 -5.53
CA ASN A 90 1.46 7.51 -6.33
C ASN A 90 2.44 6.47 -5.79
N ILE A 91 2.65 6.42 -4.47
CA ILE A 91 3.53 5.43 -3.86
C ILE A 91 2.94 4.02 -3.97
N GLU A 92 1.63 3.87 -3.80
CA GLU A 92 0.96 2.58 -3.98
C GLU A 92 1.13 2.03 -5.38
N LYS A 93 1.01 2.87 -6.41
CA LYS A 93 1.30 2.48 -7.79
C LYS A 93 2.73 1.93 -7.92
N ASN A 94 3.72 2.65 -7.39
CA ASN A 94 5.12 2.20 -7.43
C ASN A 94 5.34 0.87 -6.68
N ILE A 95 4.67 0.67 -5.54
CA ILE A 95 4.72 -0.60 -4.79
C ILE A 95 4.17 -1.74 -5.63
N VAL A 96 3.00 -1.54 -6.26
CA VAL A 96 2.37 -2.55 -7.12
C VAL A 96 3.26 -2.87 -8.31
N ASP A 97 3.77 -1.86 -9.01
CA ASP A 97 4.65 -2.03 -10.18
C ASP A 97 5.90 -2.85 -9.81
N LYS A 98 6.50 -2.60 -8.63
CA LYS A 98 7.65 -3.37 -8.14
C LYS A 98 7.30 -4.81 -7.78
N PHE A 99 6.15 -5.07 -7.14
CA PHE A 99 5.72 -6.44 -6.88
C PHE A 99 5.42 -7.21 -8.15
N SER A 100 4.77 -6.59 -9.14
CA SER A 100 4.50 -7.19 -10.45
C SER A 100 5.80 -7.59 -11.15
N ALA A 101 6.79 -6.69 -11.21
CA ALA A 101 8.10 -7.00 -11.80
C ALA A 101 8.81 -8.15 -11.06
N LYS A 102 8.74 -8.20 -9.72
CA LYS A 102 9.29 -9.32 -8.93
C LYS A 102 8.56 -10.64 -9.22
N GLN A 103 7.24 -10.60 -9.37
CA GLN A 103 6.42 -11.77 -9.70
C GLN A 103 6.80 -12.35 -11.08
N GLU A 104 6.98 -11.50 -12.08
CA GLU A 104 7.41 -11.90 -13.43
C GLU A 104 8.78 -12.58 -13.40
N ASN A 105 9.77 -11.96 -12.74
CA ASN A 105 11.11 -12.53 -12.58
C ASN A 105 11.09 -13.89 -11.88
N LEU A 106 10.30 -14.03 -10.80
CA LEU A 106 10.15 -15.28 -10.08
C LEU A 106 9.50 -16.37 -10.95
N ALA A 107 8.49 -16.01 -11.75
CA ALA A 107 7.84 -16.94 -12.67
C ALA A 107 8.82 -17.48 -13.73
N GLU A 108 9.70 -16.63 -14.27
CA GLU A 108 10.76 -17.05 -15.19
C GLU A 108 11.75 -18.03 -14.54
N LYS A 109 12.19 -17.73 -13.31
CA LYS A 109 13.08 -18.62 -12.54
C LYS A 109 12.44 -19.98 -12.28
N ILE A 110 11.16 -20.02 -11.90
CA ILE A 110 10.41 -21.28 -11.72
C ILE A 110 10.34 -22.07 -13.04
N LYS A 111 10.08 -21.38 -14.17
CA LYS A 111 10.05 -22.01 -15.49
C LYS A 111 11.39 -22.65 -15.86
N LEU A 112 12.50 -21.97 -15.55
CA LEU A 112 13.85 -22.50 -15.77
C LEU A 112 14.11 -23.73 -14.89
N LEU A 113 13.78 -23.68 -13.60
CA LEU A 113 13.94 -24.83 -12.69
C LEU A 113 13.15 -26.05 -13.15
N ARG A 114 11.92 -25.86 -13.68
CA ARG A 114 11.14 -26.97 -14.26
C ARG A 114 11.83 -27.60 -15.46
N LYS A 115 12.40 -26.79 -16.37
CA LYS A 115 13.17 -27.30 -17.52
C LYS A 115 14.38 -28.12 -17.07
N ILE A 116 15.13 -27.61 -16.09
CA ILE A 116 16.27 -28.33 -15.50
C ILE A 116 15.80 -29.67 -14.91
N GLY A 117 14.73 -29.65 -14.11
CA GLY A 117 14.17 -30.87 -13.53
C GLY A 117 13.72 -31.90 -14.57
N TYR A 118 13.12 -31.47 -15.68
CA TYR A 118 12.78 -32.38 -16.79
C TYR A 118 14.01 -32.96 -17.48
N ALA A 119 15.05 -32.15 -17.72
CA ALA A 119 16.29 -32.63 -18.32
C ALA A 119 16.98 -33.67 -17.42
N MET A 120 17.02 -33.44 -16.11
CA MET A 120 17.59 -34.38 -15.14
C MET A 120 16.84 -35.72 -15.14
N LYS A 121 15.50 -35.69 -15.13
CA LYS A 121 14.68 -36.91 -15.22
C LYS A 121 14.92 -37.67 -16.52
N ALA A 122 15.03 -36.98 -17.65
CA ALA A 122 15.33 -37.62 -18.93
C ALA A 122 16.71 -38.31 -18.93
N TYR A 123 17.70 -37.68 -18.31
CA TYR A 123 19.04 -38.27 -18.15
C TYR A 123 19.04 -39.52 -17.27
N GLU A 124 18.34 -39.48 -16.14
CA GLU A 124 18.15 -40.63 -15.24
C GLU A 124 17.45 -41.80 -15.95
N SER A 125 16.38 -41.53 -16.69
CA SER A 125 15.69 -42.58 -17.47
C SER A 125 16.56 -43.19 -18.57
N ASN A 126 17.47 -42.41 -19.17
CA ASN A 126 18.38 -42.93 -20.19
C ASN A 126 19.54 -43.73 -19.60
N THR A 127 19.93 -43.46 -18.35
CA THR A 127 21.03 -44.18 -17.67
C THR A 127 20.55 -45.46 -16.99
N ASN A 128 19.29 -45.55 -16.57
CA ASN A 128 18.69 -46.77 -16.01
C ASN A 128 18.20 -47.79 -17.07
N ASN A 129 18.23 -47.42 -18.35
CA ASN A 129 17.85 -48.28 -19.49
C ASN A 129 19.07 -48.84 -20.26
N VAL A 130 20.28 -48.67 -19.71
CA VAL A 130 21.54 -49.28 -20.18
C VAL A 130 21.95 -50.35 -19.18
#